data_AF-A0A2Z2H8R0-F1
#
_entry.id   AF-A0A2Z2H8R0-F1
#
_cell.length_a   1.000
_cell.length_b   1.000
_cell.length_c   1.000
_cell.angle_alpha   90.00
_cell.angle_beta   90.00
_cell.angle_gamma   90.00
#
_symmetry.space_group_name_H-M   'P 1'
#
loop_
_entity.id
_entity.type
_entity.pdbx_description
1 polymer ?
#
loop_
_entity_poly.entity_id
_entity_poly.type
_entity_poly.pdbx_seq_one_letter_code
_entity_poly.pdbx_strand_id
1 'polypeptide(L)'
;MAITGIDRLLHADWSLSPSKCWYAQARRFDGLWRVSAPARIDNGRVWRESVLMAPSQGATLAGFDFPIGVPKQWARQVNVTDFRQWLEMLGTPRWQNFFDTAATHDEISLTRPFYPQQGKKGVRQSDLTQALGVESFDALRRHCEHDMPGRKPCPLFWTLGANQVGKAAQAGWQDVVIPAVLQGAALRPFDGELASLAASGRCILCETWPTLAARLIGAELSGRQSKRRQSDRREVCHRLLMTGLPVTYEASARAVLETGFGERADGEDAFDAMLGLLMMVAVVEGQLPASPVLSPMARQVEGWILGLDQGDGSISGTLTSHLN
;
A
#
# COMPACT_ATOMS: atom_id res chain seq x y z
N MET A 1 -18.44 7.46 -8.91
CA MET A 1 -19.27 8.22 -7.93
C MET A 1 -18.40 8.51 -6.71
N ALA A 2 -18.54 9.69 -6.11
CA ALA A 2 -17.81 10.02 -4.89
C ALA A 2 -18.24 9.11 -3.73
N ILE A 3 -17.28 8.74 -2.89
CA ILE A 3 -17.50 7.91 -1.70
C ILE A 3 -17.75 8.84 -0.52
N THR A 4 -18.98 8.82 -0.01
CA THR A 4 -19.39 9.63 1.14
C THR A 4 -19.06 8.94 2.45
N GLY A 5 -18.96 9.70 3.54
CA GLY A 5 -18.76 9.16 4.89
C GLY A 5 -17.30 9.00 5.32
N ILE A 6 -16.33 9.19 4.41
CA ILE A 6 -14.91 9.31 4.76
C ILE A 6 -14.58 10.78 5.03
N ASP A 7 -14.02 11.07 6.20
CA ASP A 7 -13.62 12.43 6.61
C ASP A 7 -12.12 12.56 6.88
N ARG A 8 -11.39 11.43 6.93
CA ARG A 8 -9.94 11.41 7.12
C ARG A 8 -9.28 10.40 6.18
N LEU A 9 -8.22 10.86 5.53
CA LEU A 9 -7.34 10.03 4.73
C LEU A 9 -5.95 9.99 5.36
N LEU A 10 -5.37 8.80 5.40
CA LEU A 10 -3.99 8.55 5.79
C LEU A 10 -3.35 7.73 4.69
N HIS A 11 -2.14 8.09 4.28
CA HIS A 11 -1.32 7.19 3.47
C HIS A 11 0.03 7.04 4.14
N ALA A 12 0.45 5.79 4.37
CA ALA A 12 1.74 5.48 4.94
C ALA A 12 2.64 4.77 3.92
N ASP A 13 3.80 5.37 3.66
CA ASP A 13 4.94 4.64 3.10
C ASP A 13 5.60 3.88 4.25
N TRP A 14 5.67 2.56 4.15
CA TRP A 14 5.97 1.68 5.28
C TRP A 14 7.16 0.78 4.99
N SER A 15 8.00 0.62 6.00
CA SER A 15 9.23 -0.15 5.89
C SER A 15 9.48 -0.96 7.15
N LEU A 16 10.37 -1.94 7.03
CA LEU A 16 10.96 -2.59 8.19
C LEU A 16 11.85 -1.61 8.99
N SER A 17 12.41 -0.58 8.34
CA SER A 17 13.22 0.44 8.99
C SER A 17 12.33 1.59 9.47
N PRO A 18 12.20 1.83 10.80
CA PRO A 18 11.35 2.90 11.31
C PRO A 18 11.70 4.29 10.76
N SER A 19 12.98 4.53 10.45
CA SER A 19 13.45 5.78 9.84
C SER A 19 12.89 6.06 8.44
N LYS A 20 12.31 5.06 7.80
CA LYS A 20 11.69 5.13 6.47
C LYS A 20 10.16 5.03 6.51
N CYS A 21 9.57 4.90 7.69
CA CYS A 21 8.12 4.89 7.82
C CYS A 21 7.63 6.34 7.90
N TRP A 22 6.84 6.76 6.93
CA TRP A 22 6.27 8.10 6.85
C TRP A 22 4.77 8.02 6.57
N TYR A 23 4.01 8.99 7.05
CA TYR A 23 2.63 9.15 6.63
C TYR A 23 2.30 10.57 6.23
N ALA A 24 1.38 10.69 5.28
CA ALA A 24 0.71 11.93 4.92
C ALA A 24 -0.77 11.82 5.33
N GLN A 25 -1.39 12.95 5.64
CA GLN A 25 -2.80 12.98 6.05
C GLN A 25 -3.59 14.09 5.37
N ALA A 26 -4.88 13.84 5.17
CA ALA A 26 -5.85 14.86 4.82
C ALA A 26 -7.12 14.70 5.65
N ARG A 27 -7.79 15.82 5.97
CA ARG A 27 -9.10 15.82 6.63
C ARG A 27 -10.10 16.62 5.81
N ARG A 28 -11.36 16.19 5.80
CA ARG A 28 -12.44 16.94 5.18
C ARG A 28 -12.69 18.23 5.97
N PHE A 29 -12.70 19.36 5.30
CA PHE A 29 -12.98 20.68 5.87
C PHE A 29 -13.59 21.56 4.80
N ASP A 30 -14.78 22.13 5.06
CA ASP A 30 -15.52 23.00 4.13
C ASP A 30 -15.64 22.43 2.71
N GLY A 31 -15.97 21.15 2.60
CA GLY A 31 -16.13 20.46 1.31
C GLY A 31 -14.83 20.09 0.60
N LEU A 32 -13.67 20.54 1.08
CA LEU A 32 -12.34 20.24 0.54
C LEU A 32 -11.55 19.29 1.45
N TRP A 33 -10.43 18.77 0.96
CA TRP A 33 -9.47 18.00 1.73
C TRP A 33 -8.30 18.88 2.16
N ARG A 34 -8.21 19.19 3.45
CA ARG A 34 -7.08 19.90 4.03
C ARG A 34 -5.93 18.92 4.28
N VAL A 35 -4.85 19.07 3.53
CA VAL A 35 -3.63 18.26 3.60
C VAL A 35 -2.64 18.89 4.58
N SER A 36 -2.19 18.09 5.55
CA SER A 36 -1.12 18.48 6.49
C SER A 36 0.25 18.01 6.00
N ALA A 37 1.32 18.57 6.55
CA ALA A 37 2.69 18.12 6.22
C ALA A 37 2.87 16.64 6.61
N PRO A 38 3.56 15.82 5.79
CA PRO A 38 3.90 14.46 6.16
C PRO A 38 4.78 14.42 7.41
N ALA A 39 4.63 13.36 8.18
CA ALA A 39 5.38 13.13 9.40
C ALA A 39 5.97 11.72 9.43
N ARG A 40 7.12 11.59 10.08
CA ARG A 40 7.78 10.29 10.28
C ARG A 40 7.06 9.51 11.38
N ILE A 41 6.96 8.20 11.20
CA ILE A 41 6.42 7.26 12.18
C ILE A 41 7.57 6.72 13.02
N ASP A 42 7.93 7.45 14.08
CA ASP A 42 9.03 7.04 14.97
C ASP A 42 8.71 5.77 15.77
N ASN A 43 7.44 5.60 16.14
CA ASN A 43 6.95 4.45 16.88
C ASN A 43 5.61 3.99 16.30
N GLY A 44 5.61 2.84 15.63
CA GLY A 44 4.43 2.30 14.95
C GLY A 44 3.27 2.00 15.88
N ARG A 45 3.52 1.55 17.11
CA ARG A 45 2.47 1.29 18.12
C ARG A 45 1.80 2.59 18.55
N VAL A 46 2.60 3.58 18.94
CA VAL A 46 2.08 4.88 19.39
C VAL A 46 1.32 5.56 18.25
N TRP A 47 1.88 5.55 17.04
CA TRP A 47 1.20 6.10 15.86
C TRP A 47 -0.12 5.38 15.55
N ARG A 48 -0.15 4.04 15.62
CA ARG A 48 -1.38 3.27 15.42
C ARG A 48 -2.47 3.70 16.39
N GLU A 49 -2.14 3.80 17.68
CA GLU A 49 -3.10 4.10 18.74
C GLU A 49 -3.56 5.57 18.73
N SER A 50 -2.64 6.51 18.49
CA SER A 50 -2.88 7.96 18.58
C SER A 50 -3.27 8.64 17.27
N VAL A 51 -3.00 8.02 16.12
CA VAL A 51 -3.23 8.61 14.79
C VAL A 51 -4.15 7.72 13.96
N LEU A 52 -3.75 6.48 13.68
CA LEU A 52 -4.50 5.60 12.78
C LEU A 52 -5.89 5.28 13.33
N MET A 53 -5.94 4.84 14.58
CA MET A 53 -7.16 4.40 15.28
C MET A 53 -7.81 5.52 16.10
N ALA A 54 -7.29 6.75 16.02
CA ALA A 54 -7.89 7.88 16.70
C ALA A 54 -9.32 8.12 16.17
N PRO A 55 -10.29 8.50 17.00
CA PRO A 55 -11.63 8.81 16.53
C PRO A 55 -11.63 9.86 15.40
N SER A 56 -12.59 9.70 14.47
CA SER A 56 -12.92 10.66 13.41
C SER A 56 -14.43 10.93 13.42
N GLN A 57 -14.88 12.00 12.77
CA GLN A 57 -16.32 12.32 12.69
C GLN A 57 -17.04 11.38 11.70
N GLY A 58 -16.30 10.86 10.72
CA GLY A 58 -16.70 9.79 9.81
C GLY A 58 -15.68 8.65 9.83
N ALA A 59 -15.56 7.95 8.71
CA ALA A 59 -14.59 6.89 8.50
C ALA A 59 -13.20 7.45 8.19
N THR A 60 -12.18 6.75 8.68
CA THR A 60 -10.80 6.94 8.25
C THR A 60 -10.46 5.92 7.18
N LEU A 61 -10.01 6.34 6.01
CA LEU A 61 -9.40 5.44 5.03
C LEU A 61 -7.87 5.57 5.10
N ALA A 62 -7.18 4.45 5.35
CA ALA A 62 -5.75 4.37 5.51
C ALA A 62 -5.11 3.44 4.46
N GLY A 63 -4.31 4.02 3.57
CA GLY A 63 -3.52 3.32 2.55
C GLY A 63 -2.13 2.99 3.03
N PHE A 64 -1.61 1.82 2.65
CA PHE A 64 -0.27 1.36 3.01
C PHE A 64 0.51 0.83 1.80
N ASP A 65 1.79 1.22 1.69
CA ASP A 65 2.72 0.72 0.66
C ASP A 65 3.30 -0.66 1.02
N PHE A 66 2.41 -1.65 1.15
CA PHE A 66 2.78 -3.06 1.16
C PHE A 66 1.60 -3.95 0.75
N PRO A 67 1.86 -5.15 0.21
CA PRO A 67 0.83 -6.13 -0.09
C PRO A 67 -0.07 -6.46 1.10
N ILE A 68 -1.38 -6.49 0.88
CA ILE A 68 -2.36 -7.02 1.83
C ILE A 68 -3.13 -8.15 1.14
N GLY A 69 -2.94 -9.37 1.64
CA GLY A 69 -3.41 -10.62 1.01
C GLY A 69 -2.24 -11.52 0.59
N VAL A 70 -2.57 -12.72 0.11
CA VAL A 70 -1.58 -13.76 -0.24
C VAL A 70 -1.80 -14.32 -1.65
N PRO A 71 -0.76 -14.85 -2.32
CA PRO A 71 -0.92 -15.47 -3.64
C PRO A 71 -1.86 -16.68 -3.60
N LYS A 72 -2.80 -16.75 -4.55
CA LYS A 72 -3.78 -17.85 -4.66
C LYS A 72 -3.14 -19.25 -4.63
N GLN A 73 -2.02 -19.43 -5.34
CA GLN A 73 -1.40 -20.76 -5.45
C GLN A 73 -0.83 -21.23 -4.12
N TRP A 74 -0.20 -20.34 -3.35
CA TRP A 74 0.23 -20.66 -1.99
C TRP A 74 -0.96 -20.89 -1.07
N ALA A 75 -1.98 -20.02 -1.10
CA ALA A 75 -3.17 -20.15 -0.26
C ALA A 75 -3.87 -21.52 -0.41
N ARG A 76 -3.90 -22.05 -1.64
CA ARG A 76 -4.41 -23.42 -1.91
C ARG A 76 -3.62 -24.51 -1.20
N GLN A 77 -2.29 -24.42 -1.16
CA GLN A 77 -1.42 -25.42 -0.52
C GLN A 77 -1.69 -25.53 1.00
N VAL A 78 -2.11 -24.43 1.62
CA VAL A 78 -2.36 -24.36 3.07
C VAL A 78 -3.84 -24.32 3.46
N ASN A 79 -4.75 -24.38 2.48
CA ASN A 79 -6.20 -24.26 2.63
C ASN A 79 -6.66 -22.92 3.24
N VAL A 80 -5.99 -21.82 2.87
CA VAL A 80 -6.48 -20.47 3.18
C VAL A 80 -7.53 -20.09 2.14
N THR A 81 -8.78 -19.98 2.58
CA THR A 81 -9.93 -19.62 1.74
C THR A 81 -10.50 -18.24 2.06
N ASP A 82 -10.20 -17.73 3.26
CA ASP A 82 -10.55 -16.40 3.73
C ASP A 82 -9.33 -15.81 4.45
N PHE A 83 -8.73 -14.79 3.86
CA PHE A 83 -7.55 -14.11 4.37
C PHE A 83 -7.86 -13.40 5.69
N ARG A 84 -9.04 -12.76 5.79
CA ARG A 84 -9.44 -12.03 6.99
C ARG A 84 -9.57 -12.97 8.18
N GLN A 85 -10.21 -14.13 8.01
CA GLN A 85 -10.29 -15.16 9.04
C GLN A 85 -8.90 -15.75 9.34
N TRP A 86 -8.09 -16.00 8.31
CA TRP A 86 -6.76 -16.57 8.47
C TRP A 86 -5.80 -15.66 9.25
N LEU A 87 -5.94 -14.33 9.18
CA LEU A 87 -5.14 -13.40 10.01
C LEU A 87 -5.26 -13.72 11.51
N GLU A 88 -6.41 -14.19 11.98
CA GLU A 88 -6.64 -14.58 13.37
C GLU A 88 -5.88 -15.86 13.76
N MET A 89 -5.58 -16.69 12.76
CA MET A 89 -4.82 -17.94 12.95
C MET A 89 -3.32 -17.71 13.06
N LEU A 90 -2.80 -16.55 12.66
CA LEU A 90 -1.36 -16.25 12.68
C LEU A 90 -0.74 -16.27 14.09
N GLY A 91 -1.55 -16.15 15.14
CA GLY A 91 -1.10 -16.31 16.54
C GLY A 91 -1.04 -17.76 17.04
N THR A 92 -1.42 -18.74 16.23
CA THR A 92 -1.47 -20.15 16.64
C THR A 92 -0.11 -20.87 16.43
N PRO A 93 0.16 -21.99 17.13
CA PRO A 93 1.40 -22.74 16.98
C PRO A 93 1.72 -23.20 15.55
N ARG A 94 0.68 -23.42 14.71
CA ARG A 94 0.89 -23.78 13.30
C ARG A 94 1.56 -22.67 12.49
N TRP A 95 1.30 -21.41 12.85
CA TRP A 95 1.71 -20.23 12.09
C TRP A 95 2.76 -19.38 12.80
N GLN A 96 3.30 -19.87 13.93
CA GLN A 96 4.25 -19.13 14.76
C GLN A 96 5.48 -18.60 14.00
N ASN A 97 5.92 -19.32 12.95
CA ASN A 97 7.09 -18.96 12.16
C ASN A 97 6.72 -18.27 10.83
N PHE A 98 5.45 -17.89 10.62
CA PHE A 98 4.99 -17.34 9.34
C PHE A 98 5.76 -16.08 8.97
N PHE A 99 6.03 -15.21 9.94
CA PHE A 99 6.78 -13.97 9.73
C PHE A 99 8.30 -14.15 9.76
N ASP A 100 8.81 -15.34 10.08
CA ASP A 100 10.25 -15.60 10.06
C ASP A 100 10.74 -15.73 8.62
N THR A 101 11.83 -15.05 8.31
CA THR A 101 12.46 -15.19 7.00
C THR A 101 13.46 -16.34 7.04
N ALA A 102 13.32 -17.31 6.13
CA ALA A 102 14.22 -18.44 5.97
C ALA A 102 15.62 -17.97 5.54
N ALA A 103 16.65 -18.44 6.23
CA ALA A 103 18.05 -18.15 5.93
C ALA A 103 18.63 -19.16 4.92
N THR A 104 18.16 -20.40 4.96
CA THR A 104 18.55 -21.50 4.08
C THR A 104 17.33 -22.09 3.37
N HIS A 105 17.54 -22.89 2.33
CA HIS A 105 16.44 -23.52 1.60
C HIS A 105 15.69 -24.56 2.44
N ASP A 106 16.38 -25.26 3.35
CA ASP A 106 15.79 -26.27 4.25
C ASP A 106 14.82 -25.67 5.30
N GLU A 107 14.93 -24.36 5.56
CA GLU A 107 14.03 -23.64 6.47
C GLU A 107 12.71 -23.23 5.79
N ILE A 108 12.66 -23.23 4.46
CA ILE A 108 11.47 -22.82 3.71
C ILE A 108 10.39 -23.88 3.90
N SER A 109 9.20 -23.43 4.29
CA SER A 109 8.03 -24.29 4.38
C SER A 109 6.78 -23.49 4.08
N LEU A 110 5.65 -24.19 3.88
CA LEU A 110 4.36 -23.55 3.69
C LEU A 110 3.97 -22.61 4.84
N THR A 111 4.46 -22.85 6.06
CA THR A 111 4.21 -22.03 7.27
C THR A 111 5.38 -21.12 7.65
N ARG A 112 6.47 -21.09 6.86
CA ARG A 112 7.60 -20.15 6.95
C ARG A 112 8.05 -19.79 5.52
N PRO A 113 7.23 -19.02 4.77
CA PRO A 113 7.41 -18.93 3.32
C PRO A 113 8.38 -17.84 2.86
N PHE A 114 8.73 -16.85 3.71
CA PHE A 114 9.56 -15.74 3.28
C PHE A 114 11.03 -16.15 3.12
N TYR A 115 11.64 -15.83 1.97
CA TYR A 115 13.02 -16.18 1.66
C TYR A 115 13.62 -15.24 0.60
N PRO A 116 14.91 -14.90 0.66
CA PRO A 116 15.89 -15.22 1.70
C PRO A 116 16.00 -14.12 2.77
N GLN A 117 16.47 -14.47 3.96
CA GLN A 117 16.75 -13.49 5.02
C GLN A 117 17.73 -12.39 4.56
N GLN A 118 18.73 -12.80 3.77
CA GLN A 118 19.79 -11.93 3.26
C GLN A 118 20.31 -12.43 1.91
N GLY A 119 20.82 -11.50 1.10
CA GLY A 119 21.46 -11.84 -0.18
C GLY A 119 22.83 -12.46 0.05
N LYS A 120 22.95 -13.77 -0.16
CA LYS A 120 24.21 -14.52 -0.12
C LYS A 120 24.39 -15.32 -1.40
N LYS A 121 25.63 -15.73 -1.69
CA LYS A 121 25.94 -16.60 -2.83
C LYS A 121 25.13 -17.90 -2.71
N GLY A 122 24.48 -18.31 -3.78
CA GLY A 122 23.74 -19.59 -3.86
C GLY A 122 22.25 -19.51 -3.55
N VAL A 123 21.73 -18.34 -3.17
CA VAL A 123 20.28 -18.07 -3.06
C VAL A 123 19.59 -18.21 -4.42
N ARG A 124 18.52 -19.01 -4.51
CA ARG A 124 17.78 -19.21 -5.78
C ARG A 124 16.28 -19.11 -5.58
N GLN A 125 15.61 -18.56 -6.59
CA GLN A 125 14.14 -18.54 -6.67
C GLN A 125 13.57 -19.96 -6.78
N SER A 126 14.30 -20.88 -7.40
CA SER A 126 13.90 -22.29 -7.53
C SER A 126 13.72 -22.99 -6.18
N ASP A 127 14.55 -22.63 -5.19
CA ASP A 127 14.49 -23.21 -3.84
C ASP A 127 13.14 -22.86 -3.19
N LEU A 128 12.72 -21.60 -3.35
CA LEU A 128 11.43 -21.12 -2.88
C LEU A 128 10.26 -21.80 -3.60
N THR A 129 10.28 -21.88 -4.94
CA THR A 129 9.19 -22.49 -5.69
C THR A 129 9.03 -23.97 -5.40
N GLN A 130 10.15 -24.69 -5.27
CA GLN A 130 10.16 -26.11 -4.93
C GLN A 130 9.60 -26.35 -3.53
N ALA A 131 10.08 -25.61 -2.52
CA ALA A 131 9.64 -25.77 -1.14
C ALA A 131 8.16 -25.39 -0.91
N LEU A 132 7.65 -24.41 -1.68
CA LEU A 132 6.24 -24.03 -1.63
C LEU A 132 5.33 -24.85 -2.57
N GLY A 133 5.90 -25.78 -3.33
CA GLY A 133 5.14 -26.66 -4.22
C GLY A 133 4.39 -25.91 -5.33
N VAL A 134 5.00 -24.87 -5.90
CA VAL A 134 4.41 -24.08 -6.99
C VAL A 134 5.20 -24.24 -8.29
N GLU A 135 4.49 -24.08 -9.41
CA GLU A 135 4.97 -24.38 -10.75
C GLU A 135 6.10 -23.43 -11.20
N SER A 136 6.06 -22.17 -10.75
CA SER A 136 7.02 -21.15 -11.14
C SER A 136 7.08 -20.01 -10.12
N PHE A 137 8.07 -19.13 -10.28
CA PHE A 137 8.19 -17.94 -9.46
C PHE A 137 7.03 -16.95 -9.69
N ASP A 138 6.49 -16.91 -10.91
CA ASP A 138 5.34 -16.06 -11.26
C ASP A 138 4.03 -16.58 -10.63
N ALA A 139 3.95 -17.88 -10.33
CA ALA A 139 2.81 -18.46 -9.61
C ALA A 139 2.69 -17.97 -8.15
N LEU A 140 3.75 -17.33 -7.62
CA LEU A 140 3.74 -16.67 -6.30
C LEU A 140 3.25 -15.22 -6.37
N ARG A 141 2.72 -14.79 -7.50
CA ARG A 141 2.06 -13.49 -7.64
C ARG A 141 0.59 -13.59 -7.34
N ARG A 142 0.04 -12.46 -6.90
CA ARG A 142 -1.40 -12.24 -6.89
C ARG A 142 -1.88 -11.84 -8.27
N HIS A 143 -3.16 -12.07 -8.55
CA HIS A 143 -3.74 -11.69 -9.83
C HIS A 143 -3.48 -10.22 -10.22
N CYS A 144 -3.68 -9.29 -9.28
CA CYS A 144 -3.45 -7.85 -9.50
C CYS A 144 -2.00 -7.48 -9.85
N GLU A 145 -1.03 -8.37 -9.61
CA GLU A 145 0.39 -8.08 -9.79
C GLU A 145 0.92 -8.46 -11.18
N HIS A 146 0.16 -9.25 -11.96
CA HIS A 146 0.59 -9.69 -13.29
C HIS A 146 0.59 -8.53 -14.29
N ASP A 147 -0.45 -7.70 -14.29
CA ASP A 147 -0.66 -6.61 -15.24
C ASP A 147 -0.49 -5.23 -14.58
N MET A 148 0.56 -5.10 -13.76
CA MET A 148 0.92 -3.83 -13.14
C MET A 148 1.53 -2.87 -14.16
N PRO A 149 1.10 -1.60 -14.19
CA PRO A 149 1.76 -0.59 -15.01
C PRO A 149 3.19 -0.34 -14.48
N GLY A 150 4.16 -0.31 -15.39
CA GLY A 150 5.56 -0.09 -15.06
C GLY A 150 6.24 -1.32 -14.49
N ARG A 151 6.99 -1.17 -13.39
CA ARG A 151 7.76 -2.26 -12.80
C ARG A 151 6.87 -3.16 -11.95
N LYS A 152 6.80 -4.44 -12.31
CA LYS A 152 6.09 -5.45 -11.51
C LYS A 152 6.72 -5.57 -10.11
N PRO A 153 5.91 -5.67 -9.03
CA PRO A 153 6.43 -5.97 -7.69
C PRO A 153 7.15 -7.33 -7.70
N CYS A 154 8.01 -7.62 -6.72
CA CYS A 154 8.47 -9.00 -6.54
C CYS A 154 7.35 -9.84 -5.89
N PRO A 155 7.27 -11.17 -6.11
CA PRO A 155 6.35 -12.02 -5.36
C PRO A 155 6.51 -11.85 -3.85
N LEU A 156 5.40 -11.90 -3.11
CA LEU A 156 5.31 -11.60 -1.68
C LEU A 156 6.40 -12.29 -0.84
N PHE A 157 6.60 -13.58 -1.09
CA PHE A 157 7.50 -14.42 -0.30
C PHE A 157 8.98 -14.28 -0.68
N TRP A 158 9.31 -13.49 -1.71
CA TRP A 158 10.69 -13.22 -2.07
C TRP A 158 11.19 -11.90 -1.47
N THR A 159 12.18 -11.97 -0.58
CA THR A 159 12.63 -10.85 0.26
C THR A 159 13.96 -10.23 -0.17
N LEU A 160 14.40 -10.49 -1.41
CA LEU A 160 15.67 -9.99 -1.97
C LEU A 160 15.47 -9.15 -3.23
N GLY A 161 16.16 -8.01 -3.30
CA GLY A 161 16.18 -7.13 -4.47
C GLY A 161 15.42 -5.83 -4.28
N ALA A 162 15.63 -4.87 -5.18
CA ALA A 162 15.12 -3.49 -5.01
C ALA A 162 13.59 -3.34 -5.16
N ASN A 163 12.90 -4.33 -5.72
CA ASN A 163 11.42 -4.37 -5.80
C ASN A 163 10.80 -5.43 -4.88
N GLN A 164 11.57 -5.97 -3.93
CA GLN A 164 11.00 -6.86 -2.93
C GLN A 164 9.98 -6.09 -2.08
N VAL A 165 8.87 -6.75 -1.77
CA VAL A 165 7.76 -6.20 -0.98
C VAL A 165 7.54 -6.98 0.32
N GLY A 166 8.11 -8.19 0.41
CA GLY A 166 7.89 -9.12 1.53
C GLY A 166 8.27 -8.56 2.89
N LYS A 167 9.41 -7.85 2.99
CA LYS A 167 9.85 -7.28 4.28
C LYS A 167 8.92 -6.18 4.79
N ALA A 168 8.41 -5.35 3.88
CA ALA A 168 7.44 -4.31 4.24
C ALA A 168 6.10 -4.94 4.64
N ALA A 169 5.65 -5.98 3.94
CA ALA A 169 4.45 -6.74 4.30
C ALA A 169 4.59 -7.43 5.67
N GLN A 170 5.72 -8.10 5.95
CA GLN A 170 5.98 -8.72 7.26
C GLN A 170 5.87 -7.71 8.40
N ALA A 171 6.53 -6.55 8.27
CA ALA A 171 6.47 -5.50 9.28
C ALA A 171 5.06 -4.89 9.38
N GLY A 172 4.48 -4.51 8.25
CA GLY A 172 3.17 -3.88 8.18
C GLY A 172 2.04 -4.75 8.74
N TRP A 173 2.08 -6.06 8.50
CA TRP A 173 1.05 -6.95 9.01
C TRP A 173 1.14 -7.11 10.53
N GLN A 174 2.35 -7.29 11.07
CA GLN A 174 2.58 -7.46 12.51
C GLN A 174 2.32 -6.17 13.29
N ASP A 175 2.79 -5.03 12.78
CA ASP A 175 2.75 -3.76 13.51
C ASP A 175 1.43 -3.02 13.33
N VAL A 176 0.80 -3.16 12.16
CA VAL A 176 -0.38 -2.37 11.76
C VAL A 176 -1.60 -3.23 11.52
N VAL A 177 -1.60 -4.11 10.50
CA VAL A 177 -2.83 -4.75 10.02
C VAL A 177 -3.47 -5.60 11.10
N ILE A 178 -2.74 -6.58 11.66
CA ILE A 178 -3.28 -7.50 12.67
C ILE A 178 -3.77 -6.72 13.89
N PRO A 179 -2.97 -5.83 14.51
CA PRO A 179 -3.44 -5.13 15.70
C PRO A 179 -4.59 -4.14 15.45
N ALA A 180 -4.60 -3.44 14.30
CA ALA A 180 -5.69 -2.51 13.98
C ALA A 180 -7.00 -3.27 13.71
N VAL A 181 -6.93 -4.42 13.04
CA VAL A 181 -8.08 -5.31 12.82
C VAL A 181 -8.62 -5.84 14.16
N LEU A 182 -7.75 -6.24 15.10
CA LEU A 182 -8.15 -6.62 16.46
C LEU A 182 -8.80 -5.46 17.23
N GLN A 183 -8.46 -4.22 16.90
CA GLN A 183 -9.09 -3.00 17.43
C GLN A 183 -10.34 -2.57 16.65
N GLY A 184 -10.81 -3.39 15.70
CA GLY A 184 -12.05 -3.14 14.97
C GLY A 184 -11.87 -2.35 13.66
N ALA A 185 -10.66 -2.18 13.14
CA ALA A 185 -10.49 -1.71 11.76
C ALA A 185 -11.08 -2.72 10.76
N ALA A 186 -11.59 -2.22 9.64
CA ALA A 186 -11.99 -3.02 8.49
C ALA A 186 -10.83 -3.12 7.48
N LEU A 187 -10.79 -4.19 6.70
CA LEU A 187 -9.75 -4.47 5.72
C LEU A 187 -10.36 -4.58 4.31
N ARG A 188 -10.05 -3.63 3.43
CA ARG A 188 -10.48 -3.68 2.03
C ARG A 188 -9.52 -4.56 1.21
N PRO A 189 -10.03 -5.40 0.27
CA PRO A 189 -11.42 -5.64 -0.10
C PRO A 189 -12.14 -6.74 0.70
N PHE A 190 -11.50 -7.32 1.71
CA PHE A 190 -11.95 -8.52 2.42
C PHE A 190 -13.25 -8.33 3.20
N ASP A 191 -13.41 -7.18 3.86
CA ASP A 191 -14.62 -6.85 4.61
C ASP A 191 -15.71 -6.20 3.75
N GLY A 192 -15.47 -6.05 2.44
CA GLY A 192 -16.46 -5.58 1.47
C GLY A 192 -16.05 -4.33 0.68
N GLU A 193 -17.04 -3.77 -0.01
CA GLU A 193 -16.87 -2.62 -0.89
C GLU A 193 -16.60 -1.33 -0.10
N LEU A 194 -15.75 -0.47 -0.67
CA LEU A 194 -15.27 0.74 0.02
C LEU A 194 -16.40 1.69 0.44
N ALA A 195 -17.44 1.84 -0.38
CA ALA A 195 -18.60 2.68 -0.06
C ALA A 195 -19.39 2.14 1.14
N SER A 196 -19.58 0.83 1.22
CA SER A 196 -20.27 0.18 2.34
C SER A 196 -19.45 0.28 3.63
N LEU A 197 -18.14 0.11 3.53
CA LEU A 197 -17.23 0.26 4.67
C LEU A 197 -17.20 1.71 5.17
N ALA A 198 -17.19 2.70 4.28
CA ALA A 198 -17.23 4.11 4.64
C ALA A 198 -18.47 4.47 5.46
N ALA A 199 -19.64 3.92 5.11
CA ALA A 199 -20.89 4.13 5.83
C ALA A 199 -20.86 3.59 7.28
N SER A 200 -19.94 2.68 7.62
CA SER A 200 -19.81 2.14 8.98
C SER A 200 -19.08 3.07 9.95
N GLY A 201 -18.42 4.13 9.46
CA GLY A 201 -17.61 5.02 10.30
C GLY A 201 -16.31 4.40 10.86
N ARG A 202 -15.97 3.17 10.46
CA ARG A 202 -14.77 2.46 10.93
C ARG A 202 -13.49 3.01 10.30
N CYS A 203 -12.34 2.75 10.92
CA CYS A 203 -11.06 2.81 10.23
C CYS A 203 -10.99 1.70 9.18
N ILE A 204 -10.61 2.02 7.96
CA ILE A 204 -10.54 1.11 6.81
C ILE A 204 -9.09 1.07 6.34
N LEU A 205 -8.50 -0.10 6.32
CA LEU A 205 -7.14 -0.31 5.82
C LEU A 205 -7.21 -0.82 4.38
N CYS A 206 -6.34 -0.32 3.52
CA CYS A 206 -6.21 -0.80 2.14
C CYS A 206 -4.76 -0.76 1.67
N GLU A 207 -4.45 -1.61 0.68
CA GLU A 207 -3.18 -1.56 -0.02
C GLU A 207 -3.15 -0.40 -1.02
N THR A 208 -2.03 0.30 -1.08
CA THR A 208 -1.72 1.34 -2.06
C THR A 208 -0.34 1.08 -2.66
N TRP A 209 -0.04 1.72 -3.79
CA TRP A 209 1.25 1.58 -4.47
C TRP A 209 1.69 2.96 -5.00
N PRO A 210 2.66 3.65 -4.36
CA PRO A 210 3.04 5.02 -4.72
C PRO A 210 3.46 5.20 -6.18
N THR A 211 4.07 4.18 -6.80
CA THR A 211 4.41 4.24 -8.23
C THR A 211 3.15 4.26 -9.11
N LEU A 212 2.10 3.52 -8.72
CA LEU A 212 0.80 3.55 -9.41
C LEU A 212 0.13 4.89 -9.14
N ALA A 213 0.15 5.37 -7.90
CA ALA A 213 -0.40 6.67 -7.53
C ALA A 213 0.21 7.79 -8.38
N ALA A 214 1.54 7.84 -8.50
CA ALA A 214 2.24 8.80 -9.34
C ALA A 214 1.73 8.78 -10.79
N ARG A 215 1.56 7.59 -11.38
CA ARG A 215 1.03 7.45 -12.74
C ARG A 215 -0.40 7.98 -12.87
N LEU A 216 -1.30 7.55 -11.98
CA LEU A 216 -2.73 7.90 -12.05
C LEU A 216 -2.98 9.41 -11.90
N ILE A 217 -2.17 10.10 -11.08
CA ILE A 217 -2.30 11.54 -10.84
C ILE A 217 -1.37 12.41 -11.72
N GLY A 218 -0.74 11.83 -12.76
CA GLY A 218 0.11 12.60 -13.70
C GLY A 218 1.43 13.09 -13.10
N ALA A 219 1.91 12.44 -12.04
CA ALA A 219 3.10 12.77 -11.27
C ALA A 219 4.24 11.74 -11.45
N GLU A 220 4.19 10.90 -12.49
CA GLU A 220 5.24 9.94 -12.79
C GLU A 220 6.59 10.64 -13.06
N LEU A 221 7.67 10.06 -12.54
CA LEU A 221 9.04 10.49 -12.84
C LEU A 221 9.44 9.93 -14.20
N SER A 222 10.02 10.76 -15.07
CA SER A 222 10.58 10.28 -16.33
C SER A 222 11.80 9.37 -16.10
N GLY A 223 12.21 8.60 -17.12
CA GLY A 223 13.37 7.71 -17.01
C GLY A 223 14.71 8.42 -16.74
N ARG A 224 14.76 9.76 -16.86
CA ARG A 224 15.92 10.59 -16.51
C ARG A 224 15.82 11.19 -15.11
N GLN A 225 14.72 10.99 -14.41
CA GLN A 225 14.44 11.49 -13.07
C GLN A 225 14.55 10.37 -12.03
N SER A 226 14.76 10.74 -10.76
CA SER A 226 14.90 9.81 -9.64
C SER A 226 14.28 10.42 -8.40
N LYS A 227 13.43 9.65 -7.70
CA LYS A 227 12.83 10.08 -6.43
C LYS A 227 13.87 10.38 -5.34
N ARG A 228 15.11 9.91 -5.49
CA ARG A 228 16.23 10.22 -4.59
C ARG A 228 16.80 11.62 -4.79
N ARG A 229 16.56 12.25 -5.95
CA ARG A 229 17.02 13.61 -6.23
C ARG A 229 15.93 14.61 -5.88
N GLN A 230 16.24 15.51 -4.96
CA GLN A 230 15.32 16.55 -4.52
C GLN A 230 14.83 17.43 -5.67
N SER A 231 15.70 17.81 -6.61
CA SER A 231 15.34 18.62 -7.79
C SER A 231 14.19 18.00 -8.58
N ASP A 232 14.24 16.67 -8.76
CA ASP A 232 13.23 15.94 -9.51
C ASP A 232 11.94 15.85 -8.72
N ARG A 233 12.01 15.54 -7.41
CA ARG A 233 10.85 15.58 -6.52
C ARG A 233 10.17 16.94 -6.55
N ARG A 234 10.95 18.02 -6.47
CA ARG A 234 10.45 19.40 -6.52
C ARG A 234 9.69 19.67 -7.82
N GLU A 235 10.23 19.26 -8.97
CA GLU A 235 9.54 19.40 -10.26
C GLU A 235 8.20 18.65 -10.27
N VAL A 236 8.17 17.41 -9.75
CA VAL A 236 6.92 16.66 -9.61
C VAL A 236 5.94 17.36 -8.66
N CYS A 237 6.41 17.89 -7.54
CA CYS A 237 5.56 18.57 -6.56
C CYS A 237 4.89 19.83 -7.12
N HIS A 238 5.53 20.54 -8.05
CA HIS A 238 4.88 21.65 -8.75
C HIS A 238 3.67 21.16 -9.55
N ARG A 239 3.73 19.97 -10.17
CA ARG A 239 2.57 19.36 -10.82
C ARG A 239 1.51 18.95 -9.78
N LEU A 240 1.92 18.38 -8.66
CA LEU A 240 1.01 17.98 -7.57
C LEU A 240 0.18 19.15 -7.03
N LEU A 241 0.79 20.32 -6.88
CA LEU A 241 0.12 21.56 -6.44
C LEU A 241 -0.93 22.06 -7.44
N MET A 242 -0.94 21.54 -8.67
CA MET A 242 -1.82 21.94 -9.78
C MET A 242 -2.78 20.81 -10.21
N THR A 243 -2.92 19.74 -9.41
CA THR A 243 -3.67 18.50 -9.77
C THR A 243 -5.18 18.67 -9.97
N GLY A 244 -5.75 19.86 -9.74
CA GLY A 244 -7.19 20.11 -9.84
C GLY A 244 -8.04 19.34 -8.80
N LEU A 245 -7.39 18.56 -7.93
CA LEU A 245 -8.05 17.88 -6.83
C LEU A 245 -8.67 18.90 -5.86
N PRO A 246 -9.77 18.58 -5.18
CA PRO A 246 -10.40 19.47 -4.21
C PRO A 246 -9.61 19.46 -2.89
N VAL A 247 -8.35 19.88 -2.95
CA VAL A 247 -7.40 19.89 -1.84
C VAL A 247 -7.03 21.32 -1.47
N THR A 248 -6.83 21.56 -0.18
CA THR A 248 -6.13 22.73 0.34
C THR A 248 -4.92 22.24 1.11
N TYR A 249 -3.83 22.99 1.06
CA TYR A 249 -2.60 22.63 1.78
C TYR A 249 -2.44 23.56 2.97
N GLU A 250 -2.16 22.99 4.14
CA GLU A 250 -1.60 23.78 5.24
C GLU A 250 -0.28 24.44 4.82
N ALA A 251 0.08 25.56 5.44
CA ALA A 251 1.31 26.28 5.11
C ALA A 251 2.56 25.38 5.20
N SER A 252 2.61 24.50 6.19
CA SER A 252 3.67 23.51 6.35
C SER A 252 3.69 22.46 5.23
N ALA A 253 2.51 21.96 4.82
CA ALA A 253 2.36 21.00 3.73
C ALA A 253 2.80 21.60 2.38
N ARG A 254 2.39 22.85 2.13
CA ARG A 254 2.79 23.60 0.94
C ARG A 254 4.31 23.81 0.89
N ALA A 255 4.92 24.22 2.01
CA ALA A 255 6.36 24.45 2.07
C ALA A 255 7.19 23.18 1.76
N VAL A 256 6.78 22.01 2.26
CA VAL A 256 7.48 20.75 1.95
C VAL A 256 7.33 20.33 0.49
N LEU A 257 6.17 20.56 -0.13
CA LEU A 257 5.95 20.34 -1.57
C LEU A 257 6.83 21.28 -2.41
N GLU A 258 6.84 22.58 -2.10
CA GLU A 258 7.62 23.58 -2.84
C GLU A 258 9.13 23.33 -2.79
N THR A 259 9.62 22.68 -1.72
CA THR A 259 11.02 22.30 -1.53
C THR A 259 11.35 20.89 -2.00
N GLY A 260 10.36 20.10 -2.44
CA GLY A 260 10.56 18.70 -2.82
C GLY A 260 11.01 17.81 -1.65
N PHE A 261 10.47 18.05 -0.46
CA PHE A 261 10.74 17.29 0.77
C PHE A 261 12.18 17.42 1.30
N GLY A 262 12.86 18.51 0.97
CA GLY A 262 14.23 18.80 1.42
C GLY A 262 15.29 17.88 0.83
N GLU A 263 16.55 18.08 1.24
CA GLU A 263 17.72 17.35 0.71
C GLU A 263 17.98 15.99 1.38
N ARG A 264 17.27 15.71 2.48
CA ARG A 264 17.53 14.51 3.29
C ARG A 264 17.21 13.23 2.50
N ALA A 265 17.92 12.16 2.84
CA ALA A 265 17.77 10.87 2.18
C ALA A 265 16.37 10.26 2.39
N ASP A 266 15.70 10.56 3.51
CA ASP A 266 14.33 10.14 3.86
C ASP A 266 13.25 11.01 3.18
N GLY A 267 13.63 12.02 2.40
CA GLY A 267 12.68 12.84 1.64
C GLY A 267 11.97 12.08 0.51
N GLU A 268 12.52 10.95 0.06
CA GLU A 268 11.84 10.06 -0.91
C GLU A 268 10.63 9.35 -0.28
N ASP A 269 10.73 8.97 1.00
CA ASP A 269 9.68 8.21 1.69
C ASP A 269 8.48 9.13 2.02
N ALA A 270 8.76 10.37 2.46
CA ALA A 270 7.72 11.40 2.65
C ALA A 270 7.01 11.78 1.34
N PHE A 271 7.74 11.78 0.22
CA PHE A 271 7.21 12.04 -1.12
C PHE A 271 6.23 10.94 -1.57
N ASP A 272 6.62 9.67 -1.40
CA ASP A 272 5.77 8.52 -1.72
C ASP A 272 4.50 8.50 -0.85
N ALA A 273 4.63 8.89 0.43
CA ALA A 273 3.48 9.04 1.32
C ALA A 273 2.47 10.09 0.79
N MET A 274 2.95 11.22 0.29
CA MET A 274 2.10 12.28 -0.29
C MET A 274 1.45 11.86 -1.61
N LEU A 275 2.18 11.17 -2.49
CA LEU A 275 1.63 10.66 -3.75
C LEU A 275 0.42 9.74 -3.50
N GLY A 276 0.59 8.78 -2.60
CA GLY A 276 -0.47 7.87 -2.23
C GLY A 276 -1.69 8.58 -1.63
N LEU A 277 -1.48 9.57 -0.76
CA LEU A 277 -2.56 10.38 -0.20
C LEU A 277 -3.37 11.11 -1.29
N LEU A 278 -2.71 11.77 -2.23
CA LEU A 278 -3.40 12.52 -3.29
C LEU A 278 -4.16 11.61 -4.25
N MET A 279 -3.63 10.42 -4.54
CA MET A 279 -4.38 9.40 -5.29
C MET A 279 -5.62 8.94 -4.51
N MET A 280 -5.51 8.74 -3.19
CA MET A 280 -6.66 8.38 -2.36
C MET A 280 -7.75 9.46 -2.36
N VAL A 281 -7.37 10.75 -2.38
CA VAL A 281 -8.33 11.86 -2.58
C VAL A 281 -9.06 11.68 -3.92
N ALA A 282 -8.33 11.46 -5.01
CA ALA A 282 -8.93 11.27 -6.32
C ALA A 282 -9.92 10.08 -6.36
N VAL A 283 -9.61 8.98 -5.66
CA VAL A 283 -10.50 7.82 -5.52
C VAL A 283 -11.76 8.16 -4.73
N VAL A 284 -11.62 8.81 -3.57
CA VAL A 284 -12.76 9.14 -2.70
C VAL A 284 -13.66 10.20 -3.32
N GLU A 285 -13.11 11.13 -4.09
CA GLU A 285 -13.89 12.09 -4.87
C GLU A 285 -14.50 11.49 -6.15
N GLY A 286 -14.23 10.21 -6.43
CA GLY A 286 -14.77 9.49 -7.57
C GLY A 286 -14.17 9.90 -8.92
N GLN A 287 -13.02 10.58 -8.91
CA GLN A 287 -12.24 10.90 -10.11
C GLN A 287 -11.44 9.69 -10.61
N LEU A 288 -11.12 8.76 -9.69
CA LEU A 288 -10.53 7.46 -10.00
C LEU A 288 -11.42 6.34 -9.42
N PRO A 289 -11.54 5.18 -10.08
CA PRO A 289 -12.21 4.03 -9.50
C PRO A 289 -11.39 3.46 -8.33
N ALA A 290 -12.05 2.91 -7.30
CA ALA A 290 -11.34 2.22 -6.22
C ALA A 290 -10.76 0.87 -6.68
N SER A 291 -11.45 0.19 -7.59
CA SER A 291 -11.08 -1.07 -8.26
C SER A 291 -12.09 -1.36 -9.39
N PRO A 292 -11.78 -2.28 -10.31
CA PRO A 292 -12.79 -2.93 -11.13
C PRO A 292 -13.68 -3.85 -10.29
N VAL A 293 -14.60 -4.57 -10.93
CA VAL A 293 -15.35 -5.65 -10.29
C VAL A 293 -14.37 -6.76 -9.90
N LEU A 294 -14.22 -6.98 -8.59
CA LEU A 294 -13.27 -7.96 -8.07
C LEU A 294 -13.81 -9.39 -8.16
N SER A 295 -12.92 -10.32 -8.49
CA SER A 295 -13.23 -11.75 -8.41
C SER A 295 -13.41 -12.20 -6.95
N PRO A 296 -14.08 -13.33 -6.69
CA PRO A 296 -14.14 -13.92 -5.34
C PRO A 296 -12.74 -14.12 -4.73
N MET A 297 -11.77 -14.55 -5.55
CA MET A 297 -10.40 -14.77 -5.10
C MET A 297 -9.72 -13.47 -4.65
N ALA A 298 -9.90 -12.37 -5.38
CA ALA A 298 -9.38 -11.06 -4.99
C ALA A 298 -10.06 -10.55 -3.71
N ARG A 299 -11.38 -10.76 -3.55
CA ARG A 299 -12.10 -10.36 -2.34
C ARG A 299 -11.77 -11.20 -1.12
N GLN A 300 -11.51 -12.50 -1.28
CA GLN A 300 -11.38 -13.41 -0.15
C GLN A 300 -9.94 -13.71 0.24
N VAL A 301 -8.99 -13.70 -0.70
CA VAL A 301 -7.63 -14.25 -0.47
C VAL A 301 -6.52 -13.31 -0.92
N GLU A 302 -6.56 -12.85 -2.16
CA GLU A 302 -5.43 -12.12 -2.74
C GLU A 302 -5.41 -10.64 -2.35
N GLY A 303 -6.57 -10.00 -2.18
CA GLY A 303 -6.66 -8.56 -1.99
C GLY A 303 -6.52 -7.79 -3.30
N TRP A 304 -6.45 -6.46 -3.21
CA TRP A 304 -6.37 -5.56 -4.36
C TRP A 304 -5.74 -4.21 -4.01
N ILE A 305 -4.95 -3.67 -4.94
CA ILE A 305 -4.35 -2.33 -4.83
C ILE A 305 -5.41 -1.27 -5.12
N LEU A 306 -5.60 -0.32 -4.20
CA LEU A 306 -6.53 0.79 -4.40
C LEU A 306 -6.17 1.62 -5.64
N GLY A 307 -7.16 1.91 -6.48
CA GLY A 307 -6.96 2.70 -7.69
C GLY A 307 -6.47 1.89 -8.91
N LEU A 308 -6.06 0.64 -8.71
CA LEU A 308 -5.65 -0.22 -9.83
C LEU A 308 -6.87 -0.65 -10.64
N ASP A 309 -6.93 -0.17 -11.88
CA ASP A 309 -7.90 -0.57 -12.89
C ASP A 309 -7.21 -1.38 -13.99
N GLN A 310 -7.48 -2.69 -14.00
CA GLN A 310 -7.02 -3.60 -15.05
C GLN A 310 -8.15 -3.72 -16.08
N GLY A 311 -8.42 -2.64 -16.82
CA GLY A 311 -9.33 -2.67 -17.95
C GLY A 311 -8.73 -3.40 -19.16
N ASP A 312 -9.59 -3.88 -20.07
CA ASP A 312 -9.20 -4.45 -21.37
C ASP A 312 -8.47 -3.42 -22.26
N GLY A 313 -7.18 -3.19 -22.02
CA GLY A 313 -6.27 -2.50 -22.94
C GLY A 313 -6.46 -1.00 -23.19
N SER A 314 -7.53 -0.35 -22.71
CA SER A 314 -7.72 1.10 -22.84
C SER A 314 -7.46 1.83 -21.52
N ILE A 315 -6.27 2.42 -21.36
CA ILE A 315 -5.97 3.32 -20.25
C ILE A 315 -6.75 4.63 -20.49
N SER A 316 -7.93 4.75 -19.89
CA SER A 316 -8.73 5.99 -19.89
C SER A 316 -8.57 6.83 -18.61
N GLY A 317 -7.67 6.44 -17.69
CA GLY A 317 -7.67 6.92 -16.30
C GLY A 317 -6.55 7.89 -15.91
N THR A 318 -5.88 8.57 -16.83
CA THR A 318 -4.92 9.62 -16.42
C THR A 318 -5.70 10.91 -16.18
N LEU A 319 -5.50 11.54 -15.02
CA LEU A 319 -5.96 12.92 -14.76
C LEU A 319 -5.18 13.90 -15.66
N THR A 320 -5.47 13.93 -16.96
CA THR A 320 -4.96 14.95 -17.88
C THR A 320 -6.06 15.97 -18.19
N SER A 321 -5.93 17.12 -17.53
CA SER A 321 -6.43 18.45 -17.92
C SER A 321 -7.92 18.60 -18.28
N HIS A 322 -8.73 18.98 -17.29
CA HIS A 322 -9.76 20.01 -17.50
C HIS A 322 -9.20 21.36 -17.08
N LEU A 323 -8.35 21.93 -17.94
CA LEU A 323 -8.02 23.35 -17.94
C LEU A 323 -8.39 23.87 -19.33
N ASN A 324 -9.64 24.32 -19.44
CA ASN A 324 -10.06 25.41 -20.33
C ASN A 324 -10.79 26.42 -19.45
#